data_AF-A0A522EWY1-F1
#
_entry.id   AF-A0A522EWY1-F1
#
_cell.length_a   1.000
_cell.length_b   1.000
_cell.length_c   1.000
_cell.angle_alpha   90.00
_cell.angle_beta   90.00
_cell.angle_gamma   90.00
#
_symmetry.space_group_name_H-M   'P 1'
#
loop_
_entity.id
_entity.type
_entity.pdbx_description
1 polymer ?
#
loop_
_entity_poly.entity_id
_entity_poly.type
_entity_poly.pdbx_seq_one_letter_code
_entity_poly.pdbx_strand_id
1 'polypeptide(L)'
;SSGLHTNGYSLARKLFFEVGGYDVDGRIDELSASVGETLLAPHINYTQPILHLLAQKISIKGMAHITGGGLLENIPRVLPGHCAVEINKRFCPTLPVFKVLQDLGQLPDSESYRTFNMGIGLIMIVSPEVIPEMRAVLKSYVNYPLYEIGKVVAGKPEVRLLG
;
A
#
# COMPACT_ATOMS: atom_id res chain seq x y z
N SER A 1 -0.94 5.06 0.70
CA SER A 1 -1.07 5.15 2.16
C SER A 1 -0.34 6.39 2.62
N SER A 2 -0.39 6.73 3.89
CA SER A 2 0.34 7.86 4.50
C SER A 2 1.63 7.40 5.20
N GLY A 3 1.94 6.11 5.17
CA GLY A 3 2.97 5.45 5.97
C GLY A 3 2.50 4.05 6.35
N LEU A 4 2.84 3.61 7.56
CA LEU A 4 2.55 2.26 8.07
C LEU A 4 1.05 2.01 8.31
N HIS A 5 0.24 3.07 8.33
CA HIS A 5 -1.16 3.00 8.71
C HIS A 5 -1.32 2.54 10.16
N THR A 6 -1.77 1.32 10.40
CA THR A 6 -1.95 0.77 11.76
C THR A 6 -1.32 -0.62 11.91
N ASN A 7 -0.46 -1.02 10.98
CA ASN A 7 0.13 -2.36 10.94
C ASN A 7 1.66 -2.30 10.81
N GLY A 8 2.36 -3.35 11.25
CA GLY A 8 3.83 -3.43 11.19
C GLY A 8 4.57 -2.65 12.28
N TYR A 9 3.86 -2.04 13.25
CA TYR A 9 4.46 -1.22 14.31
C TYR A 9 5.41 -1.98 15.23
N SER A 10 5.19 -3.28 15.49
CA SER A 10 6.14 -4.06 16.30
C SER A 10 7.51 -4.15 15.64
N LEU A 11 7.55 -4.45 14.34
CA LEU A 11 8.80 -4.49 13.57
C LEU A 11 9.38 -3.08 13.42
N ALA A 12 8.56 -2.08 13.10
CA ALA A 12 9.05 -0.73 12.89
C ALA A 12 9.67 -0.10 14.14
N ARG A 13 9.06 -0.29 15.32
CA ARG A 13 9.65 0.17 16.59
C ARG A 13 10.99 -0.51 16.87
N LYS A 14 11.08 -1.82 16.66
CA LYS A 14 12.34 -2.56 16.81
C LYS A 14 13.41 -2.01 15.86
N LEU A 15 13.08 -1.81 14.59
CA LEU A 15 14.03 -1.33 13.60
C LEU A 15 14.50 0.11 13.87
N PHE A 16 13.59 1.04 14.16
CA PHE A 16 13.99 2.41 14.46
C PHE A 16 14.73 2.54 15.78
N PHE A 17 14.18 1.98 16.86
CA PHE A 17 14.64 2.28 18.21
C PHE A 17 15.71 1.31 18.73
N GLU A 18 15.64 0.02 18.38
CA GLU A 18 16.60 -0.98 18.87
C GLU A 18 17.75 -1.18 17.88
N VAL A 19 17.46 -1.28 16.58
CA VAL A 19 18.49 -1.51 15.54
C VAL A 19 19.14 -0.21 15.10
N GLY A 20 18.34 0.80 14.77
CA GLY A 20 18.81 2.11 14.33
C GLY A 20 19.26 3.03 15.47
N GLY A 21 18.87 2.75 16.71
CA GLY A 21 19.22 3.55 17.88
C GLY A 21 18.62 4.97 17.89
N TYR A 22 17.60 5.23 17.08
CA TYR A 22 16.89 6.52 17.08
C TYR A 22 15.97 6.63 18.29
N ASP A 23 15.61 7.86 18.65
CA ASP A 23 14.49 8.15 19.54
C ASP A 23 13.31 8.73 18.75
N VAL A 24 12.25 9.18 19.45
CA VAL A 24 11.03 9.71 18.81
C VAL A 24 11.26 11.06 18.12
N ASP A 25 12.25 11.83 18.56
CA ASP A 25 12.57 13.15 18.00
C ASP A 25 13.69 13.06 16.95
N GLY A 26 14.32 11.89 16.83
CA GLY A 26 15.35 11.55 15.87
C GLY A 26 14.94 11.88 14.44
N ARG A 27 15.89 12.45 13.69
CA ARG A 27 15.72 12.83 12.29
C ARG A 27 16.61 11.95 11.42
N ILE A 28 16.06 11.55 10.28
CA ILE A 28 16.71 10.76 9.24
C ILE A 28 16.52 11.56 7.95
N ASP A 29 17.59 11.77 7.18
CA ASP A 29 17.59 12.71 6.04
C ASP A 29 16.53 12.35 4.99
N GLU A 30 16.22 11.07 4.82
CA GLU A 30 15.20 10.56 3.92
C GLU A 30 13.76 10.85 4.40
N LEU A 31 13.56 11.10 5.69
CA LEU A 31 12.25 11.37 6.29
C LEU A 31 11.97 12.87 6.36
N SER A 32 10.76 13.28 5.98
CA SER A 32 10.34 14.68 6.05
C SER A 32 10.08 15.18 7.48
N ALA A 33 9.92 14.27 8.44
CA ALA A 33 9.50 14.52 9.82
C ALA A 33 10.35 13.68 10.78
N SER A 34 10.19 13.86 12.10
CA SER A 34 10.87 12.98 13.06
C SER A 34 10.42 11.52 12.92
N VAL A 35 11.17 10.58 13.51
CA VAL A 35 10.76 9.16 13.56
C VAL A 35 9.38 9.02 14.20
N GLY A 36 9.13 9.74 15.30
CA GLY A 36 7.84 9.73 16.00
C GLY A 36 6.69 10.25 15.12
N GLU A 37 6.86 11.41 14.50
CA GLU A 37 5.84 11.99 13.60
C GLU A 37 5.57 11.10 12.38
N THR A 38 6.63 10.50 11.82
CA THR A 38 6.53 9.56 10.70
C THR A 38 5.74 8.32 11.09
N LEU A 39 5.99 7.76 12.27
CA LEU A 39 5.25 6.61 12.80
C LEU A 39 3.80 6.98 13.17
N LEU A 40 3.52 8.21 13.57
CA LEU A 40 2.18 8.67 13.95
C LEU A 40 1.35 9.19 12.78
N ALA A 41 1.87 9.16 11.55
CA ALA A 41 1.13 9.55 10.36
C ALA A 41 -0.24 8.84 10.31
N PRO A 42 -1.37 9.58 10.26
CA PRO A 42 -2.68 9.01 10.49
C PRO A 42 -3.10 8.07 9.37
N HIS A 43 -3.84 7.00 9.70
CA HIS A 43 -4.42 6.11 8.70
C HIS A 43 -5.40 6.89 7.80
N ILE A 44 -5.24 6.77 6.48
CA ILE A 44 -6.10 7.42 5.50
C ILE A 44 -7.52 6.84 5.56
N ASN A 45 -8.54 7.69 5.63
CA ASN A 45 -9.93 7.26 5.53
C ASN A 45 -10.38 7.23 4.06
N TYR A 46 -10.59 6.04 3.49
CA TYR A 46 -11.00 5.87 2.09
C TYR A 46 -12.50 6.00 1.83
N THR A 47 -13.33 6.27 2.84
CA THR A 47 -14.79 6.23 2.72
C THR A 47 -15.32 7.18 1.65
N GLN A 48 -14.93 8.45 1.70
CA GLN A 48 -15.45 9.48 0.80
C GLN A 48 -15.14 9.22 -0.69
N PRO A 49 -13.88 8.95 -1.11
CA PRO A 49 -13.62 8.65 -2.52
C PRO A 49 -14.32 7.37 -2.99
N ILE A 50 -14.43 6.34 -2.15
CA ILE A 50 -15.12 5.10 -2.53
C ILE A 50 -16.62 5.31 -2.68
N LEU A 51 -17.27 6.00 -1.74
CA LEU A 51 -18.70 6.33 -1.87
C LEU A 51 -18.97 7.17 -3.12
N HIS A 52 -18.06 8.10 -3.47
CA HIS A 52 -18.19 8.88 -4.69
C HIS A 52 -18.11 8.01 -5.94
N LEU A 53 -17.12 7.10 -6.04
CA LEU A 53 -17.02 6.15 -7.16
C LEU A 53 -18.29 5.31 -7.32
N LEU A 54 -18.82 4.79 -6.21
CA LEU A 54 -20.05 3.98 -6.22
C LEU A 54 -21.28 4.79 -6.63
N ALA A 55 -21.40 6.04 -6.18
CA ALA A 55 -22.48 6.94 -6.58
C ALA A 55 -22.44 7.26 -8.08
N GLN A 56 -21.23 7.35 -8.67
CA GLN A 56 -21.03 7.49 -10.11
C GLN A 56 -21.14 6.17 -10.88
N LYS A 57 -21.49 5.07 -10.20
CA LYS A 57 -21.66 3.72 -10.78
C LYS A 57 -20.39 3.17 -11.45
N ILE A 58 -19.21 3.58 -10.97
CA ILE A 58 -17.94 3.01 -11.42
C ILE A 58 -17.92 1.51 -11.08
N SER A 59 -17.66 0.68 -12.09
CA SER A 59 -17.69 -0.77 -11.97
C SER A 59 -16.41 -1.29 -11.30
N ILE A 60 -16.48 -1.46 -9.97
CA ILE A 60 -15.42 -2.07 -9.15
C ILE A 60 -15.73 -3.55 -8.94
N LYS A 61 -14.83 -4.43 -9.40
CA LYS A 61 -15.00 -5.89 -9.31
C LYS A 61 -14.54 -6.48 -7.98
N GLY A 62 -13.69 -5.76 -7.27
CA GLY A 62 -13.17 -6.17 -5.97
C GLY A 62 -12.35 -5.06 -5.33
N MET A 63 -12.28 -5.08 -4.00
CA MET A 63 -11.42 -4.18 -3.23
C MET A 63 -10.69 -4.97 -2.16
N ALA A 64 -9.44 -4.60 -1.90
CA ALA A 64 -8.66 -5.13 -0.79
C ALA A 64 -8.05 -3.97 0.00
N HIS A 65 -8.45 -3.83 1.26
CA HIS A 65 -7.82 -2.90 2.20
C HIS A 65 -6.53 -3.53 2.71
N ILE A 66 -5.41 -2.84 2.50
CA ILE A 66 -4.08 -3.38 2.77
C ILE A 66 -3.71 -3.08 4.22
N THR A 67 -3.73 -4.13 5.03
CA THR A 67 -3.51 -4.08 6.48
C THR A 67 -2.36 -5.04 6.87
N GLY A 68 -2.46 -5.75 7.99
CA GLY A 68 -1.52 -6.80 8.35
C GLY A 68 -1.46 -7.89 7.26
N GLY A 69 -0.27 -8.39 6.97
CA GLY A 69 -0.04 -9.32 5.86
C GLY A 69 0.20 -8.64 4.50
N GLY A 70 0.18 -7.31 4.45
CA GLY A 70 0.60 -6.52 3.29
C GLY A 70 -0.18 -6.85 2.01
N LEU A 71 0.44 -6.65 0.85
CA LEU A 71 -0.21 -6.97 -0.44
C LEU A 71 -0.43 -8.48 -0.59
N LEU A 72 0.53 -9.28 -0.14
CA LEU A 72 0.59 -10.72 -0.39
C LEU A 72 -0.54 -11.49 0.29
N GLU A 73 -0.99 -11.07 1.48
CA GLU A 73 -2.05 -11.77 2.19
C GLU A 73 -3.44 -11.13 2.02
N ASN A 74 -3.52 -9.83 1.72
CA ASN A 74 -4.81 -9.14 1.63
C ASN A 74 -5.47 -9.27 0.25
N ILE A 75 -4.71 -9.18 -0.84
CA ILE A 75 -5.26 -9.25 -2.20
C ILE A 75 -5.90 -10.61 -2.51
N PRO A 76 -5.30 -11.77 -2.17
CA PRO A 76 -5.91 -13.07 -2.49
C PRO A 76 -7.30 -13.29 -1.90
N ARG A 77 -7.65 -12.59 -0.80
CA ARG A 77 -8.94 -12.73 -0.10
C ARG A 77 -10.15 -12.28 -0.95
N VAL A 78 -9.93 -11.45 -1.96
CA VAL A 78 -10.99 -10.98 -2.87
C VAL A 78 -10.94 -11.66 -4.26
N LEU A 79 -9.93 -12.49 -4.52
CA LEU A 79 -9.77 -13.13 -5.82
C LEU A 79 -10.65 -14.39 -5.94
N PRO A 80 -11.31 -14.60 -7.10
CA PRO A 80 -11.87 -15.90 -7.45
C PRO A 80 -10.78 -16.99 -7.47
N GLY A 81 -11.17 -18.25 -7.23
CA GLY A 81 -10.26 -19.39 -7.15
C GLY A 81 -9.41 -19.69 -8.40
N HIS A 82 -9.69 -19.05 -9.53
CA HIS A 82 -9.00 -19.19 -10.81
C HIS A 82 -8.25 -17.91 -11.24
N CYS A 83 -8.08 -16.96 -10.32
CA CYS A 83 -7.39 -15.70 -10.56
C CYS A 83 -6.15 -15.55 -9.67
N ALA A 84 -5.09 -14.97 -10.24
CA ALA A 84 -3.93 -14.44 -9.53
C ALA A 84 -3.74 -12.95 -9.88
N VAL A 85 -2.87 -12.25 -9.17
CA VAL A 85 -2.51 -10.86 -9.50
C VAL A 85 -1.00 -10.75 -9.69
N GLU A 86 -0.58 -10.10 -10.78
CA GLU A 86 0.79 -9.68 -11.00
C GLU A 86 0.93 -8.20 -10.65
N ILE A 87 1.85 -7.85 -9.74
CA ILE A 87 2.15 -6.48 -9.34
C ILE A 87 3.57 -6.16 -9.77
N ASN A 88 3.74 -5.09 -10.53
CA ASN A 88 5.07 -4.56 -10.86
C ASN A 88 5.46 -3.50 -9.82
N LYS A 89 6.47 -3.82 -9.00
CA LYS A 89 6.90 -2.96 -7.89
C LYS A 89 7.33 -1.57 -8.37
N ARG A 90 7.81 -1.44 -9.61
CA ARG A 90 8.23 -0.15 -10.21
C ARG A 90 7.08 0.84 -10.38
N PHE A 91 5.84 0.35 -10.40
CA PHE A 91 4.65 1.20 -10.50
C PHE A 91 4.01 1.48 -9.14
N CYS A 92 4.48 0.84 -8.07
CA CYS A 92 4.06 1.17 -6.71
C CYS A 92 4.68 2.50 -6.28
N PRO A 93 3.99 3.29 -5.44
CA PRO A 93 4.57 4.47 -4.82
C PRO A 93 5.69 4.08 -3.87
N THR A 94 6.74 4.89 -3.86
CA THR A 94 7.83 4.75 -2.90
C THR A 94 7.65 5.78 -1.78
N LEU A 95 7.33 5.33 -0.57
CA LEU A 95 7.36 6.20 0.61
C LEU A 95 8.70 6.00 1.36
N PRO A 96 9.43 7.09 1.70
CA PRO A 96 10.76 6.98 2.29
C PRO A 96 10.83 6.10 3.55
N VAL A 97 9.79 6.12 4.39
CA VAL A 97 9.73 5.29 5.61
C VAL A 97 9.95 3.80 5.35
N PHE A 98 9.43 3.26 4.23
CA PHE A 98 9.61 1.84 3.93
C PHE A 98 11.04 1.54 3.48
N LYS A 99 11.67 2.46 2.74
CA LYS A 99 13.05 2.31 2.33
C LYS A 99 13.99 2.31 3.55
N VAL A 100 13.78 3.26 4.47
CA VAL A 100 14.53 3.32 5.73
C VAL A 100 14.34 2.04 6.56
N LEU A 101 13.10 1.55 6.70
CA LEU A 101 12.84 0.29 7.40
C LEU A 101 13.50 -0.92 6.73
N GLN A 102 13.46 -1.00 5.40
CA GLN A 102 14.14 -2.05 4.64
C GLN A 102 15.64 -2.02 4.88
N ASP A 103 16.25 -0.84 4.87
CA ASP A 103 17.70 -0.67 5.01
C ASP A 103 18.16 -0.97 6.45
N LEU A 104 17.43 -0.49 7.47
CA LEU A 104 17.70 -0.81 8.88
C LEU A 104 17.58 -2.31 9.17
N GLY A 105 16.57 -2.97 8.60
CA GLY A 105 16.31 -4.39 8.84
C GLY A 105 16.99 -5.35 7.88
N GLN A 106 17.66 -4.85 6.83
CA GLN A 106 18.12 -5.64 5.69
C GLN A 106 17.01 -6.56 5.13
N LEU A 107 15.77 -6.04 5.10
CA LEU A 107 14.59 -6.83 4.79
C LEU A 107 14.52 -7.13 3.28
N PRO A 108 14.36 -8.40 2.88
CA PRO A 108 14.03 -8.72 1.51
C PRO A 108 12.71 -8.07 1.08
N ASP A 109 12.55 -7.81 -0.21
CA ASP A 109 11.30 -7.25 -0.75
C ASP A 109 10.09 -8.11 -0.39
N SER A 110 10.18 -9.43 -0.54
CA SER A 110 9.07 -10.35 -0.24
C SER A 110 8.59 -10.24 1.21
N GLU A 111 9.50 -10.08 2.16
CA GLU A 111 9.16 -9.89 3.58
C GLU A 111 8.53 -8.52 3.82
N SER A 112 9.07 -7.49 3.17
CA SER A 112 8.58 -6.12 3.26
C SER A 112 7.15 -5.99 2.74
N TYR A 113 6.86 -6.59 1.58
CA TYR A 113 5.52 -6.62 0.97
C TYR A 113 4.53 -7.56 1.66
N ARG A 114 5.02 -8.49 2.49
CA ARG A 114 4.20 -9.32 3.39
C ARG A 114 3.90 -8.62 4.72
N THR A 115 4.77 -7.74 5.17
CA THR A 115 4.62 -7.09 6.49
C THR A 115 3.94 -5.75 6.39
N PHE A 116 4.36 -4.95 5.42
CA PHE A 116 3.93 -3.56 5.24
C PHE A 116 3.04 -3.40 4.01
N ASN A 117 2.32 -2.27 3.99
CA ASN A 117 1.49 -1.88 2.85
C ASN A 117 2.30 -1.32 1.67
N MET A 118 3.60 -1.02 1.88
CA MET A 118 4.54 -0.53 0.87
C MET A 118 4.01 0.65 0.04
N GLY A 119 3.29 1.57 0.69
CA GLY A 119 2.76 2.77 0.06
C GLY A 119 1.36 2.63 -0.50
N ILE A 120 0.79 1.42 -0.55
CA ILE A 120 -0.55 1.15 -1.07
C ILE A 120 -1.49 0.80 0.07
N GLY A 121 -2.46 1.68 0.37
CA GLY A 121 -3.42 1.43 1.45
C GLY A 121 -4.68 0.69 0.99
N LEU A 122 -5.10 0.87 -0.25
CA LEU A 122 -6.30 0.26 -0.79
C LEU A 122 -6.06 -0.15 -2.25
N ILE A 123 -6.50 -1.35 -2.60
CA ILE A 123 -6.51 -1.87 -3.97
C ILE A 123 -7.94 -1.90 -4.47
N MET A 124 -8.14 -1.51 -5.72
CA MET A 124 -9.38 -1.71 -6.48
C MET A 124 -9.06 -2.52 -7.73
N ILE A 125 -9.87 -3.55 -7.98
CA ILE A 125 -9.80 -4.39 -9.18
C ILE A 125 -10.91 -3.90 -10.12
N VAL A 126 -10.54 -3.39 -11.27
CA VAL A 126 -11.45 -2.85 -12.30
C VAL A 126 -11.08 -3.42 -13.66
N SER A 127 -11.99 -3.32 -14.63
CA SER A 127 -11.57 -3.54 -16.00
C SER A 127 -10.73 -2.35 -16.53
N PRO A 128 -9.83 -2.57 -17.51
CA PRO A 128 -9.02 -1.50 -18.09
C PRO A 128 -9.84 -0.31 -18.64
N GLU A 129 -10.99 -0.59 -19.26
CA GLU A 129 -11.88 0.43 -19.85
C GLU A 129 -12.48 1.41 -18.82
N VAL A 130 -12.52 1.03 -17.54
CA VAL A 130 -13.08 1.87 -16.46
C VAL A 130 -12.06 2.88 -15.92
N ILE A 131 -10.76 2.64 -16.15
CA ILE A 131 -9.67 3.43 -15.57
C ILE A 131 -9.77 4.93 -15.93
N PRO A 132 -10.02 5.34 -17.19
CA PRO A 132 -10.11 6.76 -17.54
C PRO A 132 -11.24 7.48 -16.81
N GLU A 133 -12.40 6.85 -16.72
CA GLU A 133 -13.58 7.39 -16.03
C GLU A 133 -13.34 7.49 -14.52
N MET A 134 -12.79 6.43 -13.92
CA MET A 134 -12.42 6.40 -12.50
C MET A 134 -11.44 7.52 -12.15
N ARG A 135 -10.42 7.77 -13.00
CA ARG A 135 -9.48 8.88 -12.82
C ARG A 135 -10.17 10.23 -12.92
N ALA A 136 -11.14 10.40 -13.82
CA ALA A 136 -11.90 11.63 -13.95
C ALA A 136 -12.78 11.89 -12.72
N VAL A 137 -13.49 10.88 -12.22
CA VAL A 137 -14.32 10.96 -11.00
C VAL A 137 -13.48 11.31 -9.78
N LEU A 138 -12.29 10.73 -9.65
CA LEU A 138 -11.40 10.98 -8.52
C LEU A 138 -10.49 12.20 -8.67
N LYS A 139 -10.65 13.00 -9.73
CA LYS A 139 -9.77 14.16 -10.00
C LYS A 139 -9.74 15.19 -8.85
N SER A 140 -10.84 15.36 -8.12
CA SER A 140 -10.91 16.27 -6.96
C SER A 140 -10.32 15.66 -5.67
N TYR A 141 -10.07 14.36 -5.63
CA TYR A 141 -9.52 13.63 -4.49
C TYR A 141 -7.99 13.61 -4.53
N VAL A 142 -7.36 14.79 -4.58
CA VAL A 142 -5.90 14.97 -4.79
C VAL A 142 -5.02 14.25 -3.74
N ASN A 143 -5.54 14.01 -2.54
CA ASN A 143 -4.85 13.29 -1.47
C ASN A 143 -4.91 11.75 -1.61
N TYR A 144 -5.53 11.25 -2.68
CA TYR A 144 -5.71 9.83 -2.98
C TYR A 144 -5.14 9.51 -4.37
N PRO A 145 -3.81 9.60 -4.55
CA PRO A 145 -3.20 9.32 -5.84
C PRO A 145 -3.49 7.89 -6.30
N LEU A 146 -3.80 7.74 -7.60
CA LEU A 146 -4.13 6.47 -8.23
C LEU A 146 -2.96 5.92 -9.03
N TYR A 147 -2.54 4.71 -8.69
CA TYR A 147 -1.47 3.98 -9.37
C TYR A 147 -2.02 2.72 -10.03
N GLU A 148 -1.69 2.52 -11.31
CA GLU A 148 -1.93 1.26 -12.02
C GLU A 148 -0.75 0.34 -11.78
N ILE A 149 -0.85 -0.49 -10.74
CA ILE A 149 0.32 -1.24 -10.24
C ILE A 149 0.43 -2.66 -10.78
N GLY A 150 -0.59 -3.16 -11.47
CA GLY A 150 -0.67 -4.58 -11.80
C GLY A 150 -1.90 -4.98 -12.59
N LYS A 151 -2.05 -6.29 -12.77
CA LYS A 151 -3.15 -6.89 -13.54
C LYS A 151 -3.57 -8.23 -12.94
N VAL A 152 -4.84 -8.59 -13.15
CA VAL A 152 -5.35 -9.94 -12.85
C VAL A 152 -4.96 -10.87 -13.99
N VAL A 153 -4.50 -12.07 -13.65
CA VAL A 153 -4.12 -13.14 -14.60
C VAL A 153 -4.76 -14.46 -14.19
N ALA A 154 -4.77 -15.45 -15.09
CA ALA A 154 -5.20 -16.80 -14.74
C ALA A 154 -4.20 -17.44 -13.76
N GLY A 155 -4.71 -18.13 -12.73
CA GLY A 155 -3.86 -18.78 -11.74
C GLY A 155 -4.62 -19.18 -10.48
N LYS A 156 -3.88 -19.49 -9.41
CA LYS A 156 -4.44 -19.65 -8.07
C LYS A 156 -4.46 -18.30 -7.33
N PRO A 157 -5.32 -18.10 -6.32
CA PRO A 157 -5.37 -16.86 -5.53
C PRO A 157 -4.04 -16.55 -4.84
N GLU A 158 -3.21 -15.75 -5.51
CA GLU A 158 -1.89 -15.34 -5.04
C GLU A 158 -1.51 -14.00 -5.66
N VAL A 159 -0.49 -13.37 -5.08
CA VAL A 159 0.16 -12.19 -5.65
C VAL A 159 1.57 -12.58 -6.10
N ARG A 160 1.91 -12.22 -7.34
CA ARG A 160 3.24 -12.35 -7.92
C ARG A 160 3.86 -10.96 -8.03
N LEU A 161 4.93 -10.73 -7.28
CA LEU A 161 5.70 -9.50 -7.37
C LEU A 161 6.67 -9.61 -8.55
N LEU A 162 6.63 -8.62 -9.44
CA LEU A 162 7.50 -8.50 -10.61
C LEU A 162 8.46 -7.31 -10.43
N GLY A 163 9.66 -7.46 -10.99
CA GLY A 163 10.73 -6.46 -10.95
C GLY A 163 11.35 -6.33 -9.56
#